data_AF-A0A8J6UIX9-F1
#
_entry.id   AF-A0A8J6UIX9-F1
#
_cell.length_a   1.000
_cell.length_b   1.000
_cell.length_c   1.000
_cell.angle_alpha   90.00
_cell.angle_beta   90.00
_cell.angle_gamma   90.00
#
_symmetry.space_group_name_H-M   'P 1'
#
loop_
_entity.id
_entity.type
_entity.pdbx_description
1 polymer ?
#
loop_
_entity_poly.entity_id
_entity_poly.type
_entity_poly.pdbx_seq_one_letter_code
_entity_poly.pdbx_strand_id
1 'polypeptide(L)'
;MTDASTSTEPKFSLRVLTYTDLEPYLKLPSGLALSQAKRQAKELKKAQGMSQTEALRFICWGNGLPSIRDISQGFEDMVQATFGCPSASFGLVLNEGEIDGYVFTLNDGTQRQCRMGFTATEDKVKAATESLVSMLLDLKKSKGADARFLQALKDIIRFVGTDFLALPNGMTLDDVTSKHELGINLRQLLFGDGSGGQRTMRYVIASCYNTRATQQYVAEQMILAAGEEHDLSQVAWDNEDDVYHSVTRHANQYFSFGAMCWNLDETNKRLIKQLLDNYQGW
;
A
#
# COMPACT_ATOMS: atom_id res chain seq x y z
N MET A 1 28.43 -55.36 0.89
CA MET A 1 28.93 -54.11 1.48
C MET A 1 28.18 -52.99 0.80
N THR A 2 27.11 -52.53 1.42
CA THR A 2 26.27 -51.43 0.94
C THR A 2 26.88 -50.12 1.41
N ASP A 3 27.38 -49.33 0.47
CA ASP A 3 27.82 -47.96 0.72
C ASP A 3 26.65 -47.15 1.29
N ALA A 4 26.80 -46.71 2.53
CA ALA A 4 25.91 -45.77 3.16
C ALA A 4 26.12 -44.41 2.51
N SER A 5 25.22 -44.01 1.62
CA SER A 5 25.11 -42.62 1.17
C SER A 5 24.70 -41.76 2.36
N THR A 6 25.67 -41.15 3.03
CA THR A 6 25.43 -40.05 3.97
C THR A 6 24.91 -38.86 3.16
N SER A 7 23.59 -38.73 3.01
CA SER A 7 23.00 -37.46 2.60
C SER A 7 23.14 -36.49 3.77
N THR A 8 24.23 -35.73 3.77
CA THR A 8 24.34 -34.54 4.61
C THR A 8 23.22 -33.58 4.19
N GLU A 9 22.19 -33.45 5.02
CA GLU A 9 21.17 -32.43 4.82
C GLU A 9 21.84 -31.05 4.73
N PRO A 10 21.44 -30.19 3.76
CA PRO A 10 21.99 -28.85 3.64
C PRO A 10 21.78 -28.09 4.95
N LYS A 11 22.88 -27.61 5.54
CA LYS A 11 22.86 -26.90 6.83
C LYS A 11 22.54 -25.44 6.59
N PHE A 12 21.25 -25.09 6.69
CA PHE A 12 20.81 -23.70 6.65
C PHE A 12 21.12 -22.99 7.97
N SER A 13 21.59 -21.75 7.89
CA SER A 13 21.71 -20.89 9.08
C SER A 13 21.22 -19.47 8.79
N LEU A 14 20.76 -18.78 9.83
CA LEU A 14 20.25 -17.42 9.74
C LEU A 14 21.33 -16.43 10.16
N ARG A 15 21.67 -15.49 9.28
CA ARG A 15 22.45 -14.30 9.62
C ARG A 15 21.49 -13.16 9.95
N VAL A 16 21.45 -12.77 11.22
CA VAL A 16 20.74 -11.56 11.67
C VAL A 16 21.49 -10.34 11.16
N LEU A 17 20.75 -9.36 10.62
CA LEU A 17 21.33 -8.12 10.13
C LEU A 17 21.69 -7.18 11.29
N THR A 18 22.87 -6.56 11.18
CA THR A 18 23.40 -5.66 12.20
C THR A 18 23.03 -4.20 11.91
N TYR A 19 23.33 -3.31 12.86
CA TYR A 19 23.22 -1.87 12.64
C TYR A 19 23.97 -1.41 11.38
N THR A 20 25.17 -1.94 11.12
CA THR A 20 25.96 -1.57 9.94
C THR A 20 25.29 -1.96 8.63
N ASP A 21 24.63 -3.12 8.59
CA ASP A 21 23.92 -3.59 7.41
C ASP A 21 22.67 -2.73 7.12
N LEU A 22 21.97 -2.28 8.17
CA LEU A 22 20.69 -1.58 8.06
C LEU A 22 20.79 -0.05 8.07
N GLU A 23 21.88 0.53 8.57
CA GLU A 23 22.06 1.98 8.75
C GLU A 23 21.56 2.83 7.58
N PRO A 24 21.87 2.50 6.30
CA PRO A 24 21.48 3.33 5.17
C PRO A 24 19.95 3.50 5.00
N TYR A 25 19.18 2.56 5.54
CA TYR A 25 17.73 2.47 5.36
C TYR A 25 16.96 2.95 6.60
N LEU A 26 17.63 3.06 7.75
CA LEU A 26 16.99 3.40 9.03
C LEU A 26 16.41 4.81 9.02
N LYS A 27 15.26 4.92 9.67
CA LYS A 27 14.54 6.15 9.97
C LYS A 27 14.35 6.26 11.47
N LEU A 28 14.38 7.49 11.96
CA LEU A 28 13.96 7.82 13.31
C LEU A 28 12.42 7.65 13.42
N PRO A 29 11.86 7.50 14.63
CA PRO A 29 10.41 7.42 14.84
C PRO A 29 9.59 8.55 14.20
N SER A 30 10.16 9.75 14.07
CA SER A 30 9.55 10.88 13.34
C SER A 30 9.43 10.66 11.81
N GLY A 31 10.08 9.63 11.26
CA GLY A 31 10.21 9.38 9.83
C GLY A 31 11.45 10.00 9.19
N LEU A 32 12.23 10.81 9.93
CA LEU A 32 13.48 11.41 9.44
C LEU A 32 14.52 10.31 9.14
N ALA A 33 15.06 10.31 7.92
CA ALA A 33 16.11 9.36 7.55
C ALA A 33 17.37 9.57 8.38
N LEU A 34 18.00 8.48 8.84
CA LEU A 34 19.16 8.57 9.72
C LEU A 34 20.35 9.28 9.05
N SER A 35 20.53 9.08 7.74
CA SER A 35 21.54 9.80 6.95
C SER A 35 21.33 11.34 6.98
N GLN A 36 20.07 11.78 6.95
CA GLN A 36 19.71 13.19 7.07
C GLN A 36 19.92 13.71 8.50
N ALA A 37 19.55 12.93 9.51
CA ALA A 37 19.81 13.26 10.91
C ALA A 37 21.31 13.43 11.19
N LYS A 38 22.16 12.55 10.65
CA LYS A 38 23.63 12.67 10.74
C LYS A 38 24.16 13.95 10.05
N ARG A 39 23.53 14.37 8.95
CA ARG A 39 23.87 15.63 8.28
C ARG A 39 23.48 16.85 9.14
N GLN A 40 22.26 16.88 9.66
CA GLN A 40 21.79 17.94 10.56
C GLN A 40 22.66 18.03 11.83
N ALA A 41 23.09 16.89 12.38
CA ALA A 41 24.00 16.85 13.52
C ALA A 41 25.37 17.48 13.19
N LYS A 42 25.90 17.29 11.97
CA LYS A 42 27.16 17.96 11.53
C LYS A 42 26.99 19.47 11.43
N GLU A 43 25.83 19.96 11.03
CA GLU A 43 25.53 21.39 10.96
C GLU A 43 25.40 21.99 12.37
N LEU A 44 24.65 21.32 13.24
CA LEU A 44 24.48 21.72 14.64
C LEU A 44 25.82 21.73 15.40
N LYS A 45 26.67 20.71 15.17
CA LYS A 45 28.04 20.65 15.68
C LYS A 45 28.83 21.92 15.36
N LYS A 46 28.79 22.37 14.10
CA LYS A 46 29.50 23.58 13.65
C LYS A 46 28.91 24.84 14.26
N ALA A 47 27.58 24.94 14.34
CA ALA A 47 26.89 26.12 14.84
C ALA A 47 27.08 26.34 16.35
N GLN A 48 27.14 25.26 17.13
CA GLN A 48 27.12 25.31 18.60
C GLN A 48 28.45 24.92 19.25
N GLY A 49 29.48 24.58 18.46
CA GLY A 49 30.80 24.20 18.98
C GLY A 49 30.80 22.93 19.84
N MET A 50 29.80 22.06 19.71
CA MET A 50 29.64 20.83 20.50
C MET A 50 30.26 19.60 19.82
N SER A 51 30.26 18.45 20.50
CA SER A 51 30.73 17.19 19.90
C SER A 51 29.72 16.64 18.88
N GLN A 52 30.18 15.82 17.93
CA GLN A 52 29.28 15.18 16.94
C GLN A 52 28.27 14.24 17.60
N THR A 53 28.72 13.48 18.60
CA THR A 53 27.88 12.54 19.36
C THR A 53 26.78 13.28 20.11
N GLU A 54 27.11 14.42 20.73
CA GLU A 54 26.16 15.26 21.42
C GLU A 54 25.15 15.92 20.48
N ALA A 55 25.62 16.45 19.35
CA ALA A 55 24.74 17.01 18.32
C ALA A 55 23.76 15.95 17.79
N LEU A 56 24.25 14.74 17.49
CA LEU A 56 23.41 13.64 17.01
C LEU A 56 22.40 13.20 18.07
N ARG A 57 22.80 13.16 19.35
CA ARG A 57 21.91 12.88 20.47
C ARG A 57 20.75 13.86 20.54
N PHE A 58 21.00 15.17 20.41
CA PHE A 58 19.93 16.18 20.38
C PHE A 58 18.97 15.98 19.22
N ILE A 59 19.49 15.68 18.02
CA ILE A 59 18.64 15.37 16.86
C ILE A 59 17.78 14.13 17.14
N CYS A 60 18.35 13.05 17.68
CA CYS A 60 17.59 11.84 18.01
C CYS A 60 16.51 12.08 19.07
N TRP A 61 16.79 12.87 20.12
CA TRP A 61 15.80 13.23 21.14
C TRP A 61 14.61 13.96 20.54
N GLY A 62 14.86 14.96 19.68
CA GLY A 62 13.81 15.70 18.98
C GLY A 62 13.03 14.90 17.95
N ASN A 63 13.46 13.66 17.65
CA ASN A 63 12.88 12.80 16.61
C ASN A 63 12.37 11.46 17.17
N GLY A 64 12.04 11.43 18.47
CA GLY A 64 11.30 10.31 19.09
C GLY A 64 12.16 9.23 19.73
N LEU A 65 13.45 9.47 19.95
CA LEU A 65 14.32 8.62 20.76
C LEU A 65 14.79 9.37 22.02
N PRO A 66 13.87 9.78 22.92
CA PRO A 66 14.25 10.50 24.12
C PRO A 66 15.15 9.61 24.98
N SER A 67 16.15 10.22 25.63
CA SER A 67 17.02 9.56 26.61
C SER A 67 18.10 8.62 26.07
N ILE A 68 18.24 8.45 24.73
CA ILE A 68 19.40 7.72 24.21
C ILE A 68 20.70 8.49 24.51
N ARG A 69 21.75 7.75 24.89
CA ARG A 69 23.10 8.28 25.11
C ARG A 69 23.99 8.05 23.90
N ASP A 70 23.74 6.97 23.18
CA ASP A 70 24.40 6.59 21.93
C ASP A 70 23.35 6.08 20.93
N ILE A 71 23.65 6.23 19.64
CA ILE A 71 22.75 5.83 18.56
C ILE A 71 22.46 4.33 18.53
N SER A 72 23.43 3.51 18.97
CA SER A 72 23.28 2.07 19.08
C SER A 72 22.13 1.66 20.01
N GLN A 73 21.85 2.47 21.05
CA GLN A 73 20.76 2.20 22.00
C GLN A 73 19.38 2.34 21.37
N GLY A 74 19.26 3.14 20.31
CA GLY A 74 18.01 3.33 19.57
C GLY A 74 17.86 2.39 18.37
N PHE A 75 18.74 1.39 18.20
CA PHE A 75 18.74 0.55 17.00
C PHE A 75 17.41 -0.18 16.79
N GLU A 76 16.93 -0.90 17.80
CA GLU A 76 15.65 -1.62 17.70
C GLU A 76 14.47 -0.67 17.48
N ASP A 77 14.46 0.48 18.15
CA ASP A 77 13.42 1.48 17.94
C ASP A 77 13.43 2.03 16.51
N MET A 78 14.61 2.26 15.92
CA MET A 78 14.74 2.65 14.52
C MET A 78 14.33 1.53 13.57
N VAL A 79 14.69 0.28 13.85
CA VAL A 79 14.29 -0.88 13.05
C VAL A 79 12.76 -1.01 13.05
N GLN A 80 12.15 -0.98 14.23
CA GLN A 80 10.69 -1.01 14.41
C GLN A 80 10.03 0.20 13.72
N ALA A 81 10.58 1.40 13.89
CA ALA A 81 10.09 2.61 13.24
C ALA A 81 10.27 2.59 11.71
N THR A 82 11.24 1.84 11.18
CA THR A 82 11.53 1.77 9.74
C THR A 82 10.70 0.68 9.06
N PHE A 83 10.72 -0.54 9.62
CA PHE A 83 10.19 -1.76 9.01
C PHE A 83 8.92 -2.29 9.68
N GLY A 84 8.53 -1.76 10.85
CA GLY A 84 7.30 -2.15 11.54
C GLY A 84 7.35 -3.53 12.19
N CYS A 85 8.54 -4.11 12.30
CA CYS A 85 8.83 -5.40 12.92
C CYS A 85 10.22 -5.39 13.61
N PRO A 86 10.48 -6.28 14.58
CA PRO A 86 11.76 -6.38 15.28
C PRO A 86 12.91 -6.88 14.39
N SER A 87 14.16 -6.55 14.71
CA SER A 87 15.31 -7.03 13.92
C SER A 87 15.44 -8.56 13.88
N ALA A 88 14.98 -9.22 14.94
CA ALA A 88 14.98 -10.68 15.05
C ALA A 88 13.97 -11.39 14.12
N SER A 89 13.01 -10.66 13.54
CA SER A 89 11.99 -11.26 12.69
C SER A 89 12.40 -11.36 11.22
N PHE A 90 13.63 -10.98 10.87
CA PHE A 90 14.14 -11.09 9.51
C PHE A 90 15.65 -11.29 9.48
N GLY A 91 16.17 -11.77 8.35
CA GLY A 91 17.60 -11.93 8.15
C GLY A 91 17.95 -12.60 6.84
N LEU A 92 19.24 -12.83 6.64
CA LEU A 92 19.75 -13.50 5.45
C LEU A 92 19.89 -15.00 5.69
N VAL A 93 19.46 -15.80 4.73
CA VAL A 93 19.62 -17.25 4.77
C VAL A 93 20.97 -17.61 4.19
N LEU A 94 21.74 -18.37 4.96
CA LEU A 94 23.01 -18.94 4.55
C LEU A 94 22.83 -20.43 4.25
N ASN A 95 23.32 -20.88 3.09
CA ASN A 95 23.46 -22.28 2.73
C ASN A 95 24.94 -22.56 2.51
N GLU A 96 25.51 -23.49 3.28
CA GLU A 96 26.94 -23.83 3.24
C GLU A 96 27.89 -22.61 3.40
N GLY A 97 27.43 -21.57 4.10
CA GLY A 97 28.16 -20.32 4.32
C GLY A 97 27.98 -19.27 3.23
N GLU A 98 27.29 -19.58 2.14
CA GLU A 98 26.92 -18.62 1.10
C GLU A 98 25.50 -18.08 1.30
N ILE A 99 25.24 -16.86 0.85
CA ILE A 99 23.89 -16.28 0.89
C ILE A 99 23.02 -16.97 -0.17
N ASP A 100 21.95 -17.62 0.29
CA ASP A 100 20.92 -18.28 -0.52
C ASP A 100 19.67 -17.39 -0.70
N GLY A 101 19.50 -16.39 0.17
CA GLY A 101 18.39 -15.45 0.10
C GLY A 101 18.11 -14.77 1.43
N TYR A 102 16.84 -14.52 1.71
CA TYR A 102 16.40 -13.89 2.96
C TYR A 102 15.12 -14.50 3.49
N VAL A 103 14.88 -14.25 4.76
CA VAL A 103 13.70 -14.71 5.49
C VAL A 103 13.09 -13.57 6.29
N PHE A 104 11.78 -13.56 6.43
CA PHE A 104 11.05 -12.63 7.30
C PHE A 104 9.77 -13.27 7.84
N THR A 105 9.30 -12.76 8.96
CA THR A 105 8.04 -13.21 9.59
C THR A 105 6.93 -12.21 9.33
N LEU A 106 5.79 -12.71 8.84
CA LEU A 106 4.56 -11.95 8.65
C LEU A 106 3.83 -11.70 9.97
N ASN A 107 2.84 -10.81 9.95
CA ASN A 107 2.09 -10.45 11.18
C ASN A 107 1.28 -11.62 11.78
N ASP A 108 0.95 -12.63 10.97
CA ASP A 108 0.27 -13.87 11.39
C ASP A 108 1.23 -14.91 11.98
N GLY A 109 2.53 -14.58 12.09
CA GLY A 109 3.57 -15.49 12.53
C GLY A 109 4.12 -16.39 11.42
N THR A 110 3.60 -16.31 10.19
CA THR A 110 4.07 -17.12 9.07
C THR A 110 5.46 -16.65 8.63
N GLN A 111 6.42 -17.56 8.66
CA GLN A 111 7.77 -17.31 8.15
C GLN A 111 7.79 -17.51 6.63
N ARG A 112 8.32 -16.54 5.89
CA ARG A 112 8.54 -16.66 4.45
C ARG A 112 10.02 -16.57 4.11
N GLN A 113 10.47 -17.51 3.29
CA GLN A 113 11.82 -17.53 2.74
C GLN A 113 11.75 -17.24 1.24
N CYS A 114 12.58 -16.31 0.80
CA CYS A 114 12.76 -15.98 -0.60
C CYS A 114 14.18 -16.38 -1.02
N ARG A 115 14.28 -17.35 -1.93
CA ARG A 115 15.56 -17.71 -2.55
C ARG A 115 15.92 -16.69 -3.62
N MET A 116 17.18 -16.31 -3.68
CA MET A 116 17.68 -15.38 -4.68
C MET A 116 18.66 -16.10 -5.61
N GLY A 117 18.41 -16.01 -6.92
CA GLY A 117 19.38 -16.43 -7.92
C GLY A 117 20.46 -15.36 -8.06
N PHE A 118 21.54 -15.45 -7.29
CA PHE A 118 22.66 -14.52 -7.44
C PHE A 118 23.52 -14.90 -8.65
N THR A 119 23.70 -13.99 -9.59
CA THR A 119 24.83 -14.04 -10.53
C THR A 119 26.08 -13.57 -9.80
N ALA A 120 27.23 -14.19 -10.10
CA ALA A 120 28.52 -13.93 -9.45
C ALA A 120 28.88 -12.42 -9.49
N THR A 121 28.54 -11.71 -8.43
CA THR A 121 28.85 -10.29 -8.23
C THR A 121 29.38 -10.11 -6.81
N GLU A 122 30.30 -9.17 -6.63
CA GLU A 122 31.18 -9.06 -5.45
C GLU A 122 30.47 -8.66 -4.14
N ASP A 123 29.17 -8.33 -4.15
CA ASP A 123 28.47 -7.93 -2.92
C ASP A 123 27.06 -8.55 -2.77
N LYS A 124 27.02 -9.90 -2.71
CA LYS A 124 25.80 -10.68 -2.46
C LYS A 124 25.07 -10.23 -1.18
N VAL A 125 25.80 -9.77 -0.16
CA VAL A 125 25.25 -9.30 1.12
C VAL A 125 24.39 -8.06 0.90
N LYS A 126 24.95 -7.05 0.23
CA LYS A 126 24.25 -5.80 -0.05
C LYS A 126 23.02 -6.03 -0.91
N ALA A 127 23.15 -6.80 -2.00
CA ALA A 127 22.02 -7.10 -2.89
C ALA A 127 20.88 -7.83 -2.16
N ALA A 128 21.21 -8.81 -1.31
CA ALA A 128 20.22 -9.53 -0.51
C ALA A 128 19.54 -8.61 0.52
N THR A 129 20.33 -7.74 1.17
CA THR A 129 19.83 -6.77 2.15
C THR A 129 18.90 -5.75 1.50
N GLU A 130 19.25 -5.21 0.33
CA GLU A 130 18.42 -4.28 -0.41
C GLU A 130 17.07 -4.89 -0.82
N SER A 131 17.09 -6.14 -1.31
CA SER A 131 15.87 -6.86 -1.68
C SER A 131 14.97 -7.11 -0.46
N LEU A 132 15.55 -7.57 0.65
CA LEU A 132 14.82 -7.75 1.91
C LEU A 132 14.23 -6.42 2.41
N VAL A 133 15.02 -5.35 2.44
CA VAL A 133 14.58 -4.02 2.88
C VAL A 133 13.39 -3.52 2.04
N SER A 134 13.45 -3.67 0.71
CA SER A 134 12.34 -3.28 -0.16
C SER A 134 11.06 -4.02 0.23
N MET A 135 11.16 -5.34 0.42
CA MET A 135 10.01 -6.17 0.79
C MET A 135 9.44 -5.78 2.17
N LEU A 136 10.29 -5.56 3.16
CA LEU A 136 9.86 -5.14 4.50
C LEU A 136 9.18 -3.76 4.48
N LEU A 137 9.68 -2.81 3.69
CA LEU A 137 9.06 -1.49 3.55
C LEU A 137 7.67 -1.58 2.89
N ASP A 138 7.49 -2.46 1.91
CA ASP A 138 6.20 -2.67 1.26
C ASP A 138 5.21 -3.38 2.19
N LEU A 139 5.67 -4.36 2.97
CA LEU A 139 4.87 -5.00 4.02
C LEU A 139 4.45 -4.02 5.12
N LYS A 140 5.32 -3.06 5.48
CA LYS A 140 4.95 -2.02 6.44
C LYS A 140 3.91 -1.05 5.87
N LYS A 141 4.01 -0.70 4.58
CA LYS A 141 2.99 0.13 3.92
C LYS A 141 1.63 -0.58 3.89
N SER A 142 1.61 -1.90 3.68
CA SER A 142 0.38 -2.68 3.76
C SER A 142 -0.15 -2.83 5.19
N LYS A 143 0.71 -2.68 6.22
CA LYS A 143 0.30 -2.67 7.63
C LYS A 143 -0.64 -1.50 7.93
N GLY A 144 -1.88 -1.84 8.26
CA GLY A 144 -2.97 -0.89 8.49
C GLY A 144 -3.54 -0.28 7.20
N ALA A 145 -3.15 -0.77 6.01
CA ALA A 145 -3.76 -0.33 4.76
C ALA A 145 -5.26 -0.65 4.74
N ASP A 146 -5.67 -1.84 5.20
CA ASP A 146 -7.10 -2.17 5.31
C ASP A 146 -7.86 -1.23 6.25
N ALA A 147 -7.27 -0.87 7.40
CA ALA A 147 -7.90 0.09 8.33
C ALA A 147 -7.99 1.49 7.74
N ARG A 148 -6.94 1.97 7.06
CA ARG A 148 -6.93 3.27 6.37
C ARG A 148 -7.86 3.29 5.17
N PHE A 149 -7.93 2.19 4.42
CA PHE A 149 -8.87 1.97 3.32
C PHE A 149 -10.31 2.01 3.82
N LEU A 150 -10.61 1.25 4.87
CA LEU A 150 -11.94 1.25 5.49
C LEU A 150 -12.31 2.64 6.00
N GLN A 151 -11.37 3.36 6.63
CA GLN A 151 -11.65 4.72 7.08
C GLN A 151 -11.95 5.66 5.91
N ALA A 152 -11.14 5.63 4.85
CA ALA A 152 -11.38 6.42 3.64
C ALA A 152 -12.73 6.06 3.01
N LEU A 153 -13.08 4.77 2.97
CA LEU A 153 -14.36 4.29 2.49
C LEU A 153 -15.53 4.84 3.32
N LYS A 154 -15.44 4.79 4.66
CA LYS A 154 -16.44 5.36 5.56
C LYS A 154 -16.61 6.86 5.32
N ASP A 155 -15.51 7.59 5.15
CA ASP A 155 -15.54 9.03 4.92
C ASP A 155 -16.22 9.37 3.58
N ILE A 156 -15.95 8.60 2.52
CA ILE A 156 -16.63 8.77 1.23
C ILE A 156 -18.11 8.41 1.36
N ILE A 157 -18.48 7.31 2.03
CA ILE A 157 -19.88 6.92 2.26
C ILE A 157 -20.63 8.05 3.00
N ARG A 158 -20.06 8.63 4.05
CA ARG A 158 -20.67 9.77 4.76
C ARG A 158 -20.90 10.97 3.84
N PHE A 159 -20.01 11.21 2.89
CA PHE A 159 -20.13 12.30 1.92
C PHE A 159 -21.23 12.04 0.88
N VAL A 160 -21.36 10.82 0.37
CA VAL A 160 -22.33 10.48 -0.68
C VAL A 160 -23.72 10.14 -0.16
N GLY A 161 -23.83 9.67 1.09
CA GLY A 161 -25.06 9.14 1.68
C GLY A 161 -25.00 7.63 1.91
N THR A 162 -26.02 7.08 2.59
CA THR A 162 -26.09 5.66 2.97
C THR A 162 -27.26 4.91 2.33
N ASP A 163 -27.92 5.51 1.33
CA ASP A 163 -29.09 4.98 0.63
C ASP A 163 -28.86 3.64 -0.08
N PHE A 164 -27.61 3.34 -0.44
CA PHE A 164 -27.20 2.10 -1.09
C PHE A 164 -26.59 1.06 -0.13
N LEU A 165 -26.48 1.41 1.15
CA LEU A 165 -25.76 0.61 2.14
C LEU A 165 -26.74 -0.21 2.99
N ALA A 166 -26.50 -1.51 3.04
CA ALA A 166 -27.10 -2.44 3.98
C ALA A 166 -26.06 -2.84 5.04
N LEU A 167 -26.36 -2.57 6.30
CA LEU A 167 -25.55 -2.97 7.44
C LEU A 167 -26.24 -4.10 8.22
N PRO A 168 -25.48 -4.97 8.91
CA PRO A 168 -26.06 -5.93 9.86
C PRO A 168 -26.91 -5.23 10.92
N ASN A 169 -27.94 -5.93 11.41
CA ASN A 169 -28.96 -5.36 12.29
C ASN A 169 -28.36 -4.56 13.47
N GLY A 170 -28.73 -3.28 13.55
CA GLY A 170 -28.37 -2.39 14.65
C GLY A 170 -26.97 -1.78 14.57
N MET A 171 -26.16 -2.10 13.57
CA MET A 171 -24.85 -1.48 13.36
C MET A 171 -24.97 -0.14 12.64
N THR A 172 -24.17 0.82 13.08
CA THR A 172 -23.91 2.06 12.35
C THR A 172 -22.64 1.93 11.52
N LEU A 173 -22.39 2.88 10.61
CA LEU A 173 -21.15 2.91 9.83
C LEU A 173 -19.90 3.03 10.72
N ASP A 174 -20.03 3.62 11.91
CA ASP A 174 -18.93 3.76 12.87
C ASP A 174 -18.52 2.40 13.45
N ASP A 175 -19.48 1.50 13.63
CA ASP A 175 -19.28 0.17 14.22
C ASP A 175 -18.62 -0.84 13.26
N VAL A 176 -18.56 -0.52 11.96
CA VAL A 176 -17.95 -1.39 10.94
C VAL A 176 -16.44 -1.50 11.15
N THR A 177 -15.93 -2.71 11.30
CA THR A 177 -14.50 -3.00 11.48
C THR A 177 -13.86 -3.62 10.24
N SER A 178 -14.69 -4.10 9.30
CA SER A 178 -14.25 -4.73 8.06
C SER A 178 -15.07 -4.26 6.86
N LYS A 179 -14.41 -4.04 5.73
CA LYS A 179 -15.07 -3.71 4.44
C LYS A 179 -16.09 -4.77 4.00
N HIS A 180 -15.96 -6.02 4.46
CA HIS A 180 -16.88 -7.12 4.12
C HIS A 180 -18.20 -7.08 4.90
N GLU A 181 -18.31 -6.25 5.95
CA GLU A 181 -19.56 -6.06 6.69
C GLU A 181 -20.51 -5.08 5.97
N LEU A 182 -20.04 -4.42 4.92
CA LEU A 182 -20.79 -3.46 4.14
C LEU A 182 -21.51 -4.17 2.98
N GLY A 183 -22.83 -4.34 3.08
CA GLY A 183 -23.64 -4.79 1.96
C GLY A 183 -23.92 -3.63 1.01
N ILE A 184 -23.45 -3.69 -0.23
CA ILE A 184 -23.61 -2.60 -1.21
C ILE A 184 -24.63 -2.98 -2.29
N ASN A 185 -25.70 -2.21 -2.41
CA ASN A 185 -26.57 -2.25 -3.59
C ASN A 185 -25.93 -1.42 -4.71
N LEU A 186 -25.20 -2.10 -5.60
CA LEU A 186 -24.38 -1.46 -6.63
C LEU A 186 -25.20 -0.57 -7.59
N ARG A 187 -26.44 -0.96 -7.90
CA ARG A 187 -27.31 -0.20 -8.80
C ARG A 187 -27.78 1.11 -8.15
N GLN A 188 -28.21 1.05 -6.89
CA GLN A 188 -28.56 2.27 -6.12
C GLN A 188 -27.34 3.16 -5.89
N LEU A 189 -26.16 2.57 -5.65
CA LEU A 189 -24.93 3.32 -5.51
C LEU A 189 -24.63 4.12 -6.78
N LEU A 190 -24.61 3.47 -7.95
CA LEU A 190 -24.24 4.10 -9.21
C LEU A 190 -25.25 5.13 -9.73
N PHE A 191 -26.55 4.86 -9.55
CA PHE A 191 -27.62 5.66 -10.15
C PHE A 191 -28.47 6.42 -9.13
N GLY A 192 -27.97 6.55 -7.91
CA GLY A 192 -28.59 7.39 -6.89
C GLY A 192 -28.43 8.88 -7.18
N ASP A 193 -29.29 9.68 -6.57
CA ASP A 193 -29.24 11.13 -6.70
C ASP A 193 -27.98 11.72 -6.04
N GLY A 194 -27.52 12.86 -6.57
CA GLY A 194 -26.39 13.58 -6.01
C GLY A 194 -25.77 14.59 -6.98
N SER A 195 -24.97 15.49 -6.40
CA SER A 195 -24.11 16.41 -7.15
C SER A 195 -23.04 15.68 -7.95
N GLY A 196 -22.39 16.36 -8.92
CA GLY A 196 -21.33 15.75 -9.74
C GLY A 196 -20.21 15.12 -8.92
N GLY A 197 -19.79 15.76 -7.82
CA GLY A 197 -18.79 15.21 -6.91
C GLY A 197 -19.26 13.94 -6.20
N GLN A 198 -20.52 13.89 -5.78
CA GLN A 198 -21.10 12.69 -5.17
C GLN A 198 -21.21 11.54 -6.17
N ARG A 199 -21.59 11.82 -7.43
CA ARG A 199 -21.64 10.80 -8.49
C ARG A 199 -20.26 10.21 -8.77
N THR A 200 -19.22 11.04 -8.84
CA THR A 200 -17.83 10.54 -8.98
C THR A 200 -17.43 9.65 -7.80
N MET A 201 -17.73 10.06 -6.58
CA MET A 201 -17.43 9.28 -5.37
C MET A 201 -18.20 7.95 -5.31
N ARG A 202 -19.47 7.95 -5.73
CA ARG A 202 -20.28 6.73 -5.86
C ARG A 202 -19.67 5.77 -6.87
N TYR A 203 -19.22 6.26 -8.02
CA TYR A 203 -18.51 5.47 -9.03
C TYR A 203 -17.18 4.90 -8.50
N VAL A 204 -16.42 5.67 -7.71
CA VAL A 204 -15.18 5.20 -7.06
C VAL A 204 -15.47 4.00 -6.14
N ILE A 205 -16.45 4.13 -5.24
CA ILE A 205 -16.83 3.05 -4.33
C ILE A 205 -17.27 1.81 -5.12
N ALA A 206 -18.12 2.00 -6.13
CA ALA A 206 -18.63 0.91 -6.96
C ALA A 206 -17.49 0.16 -7.66
N SER A 207 -16.53 0.90 -8.22
CA SER A 207 -15.36 0.36 -8.91
C SER A 207 -14.46 -0.45 -7.97
N CYS A 208 -14.30 -0.01 -6.71
CA CYS A 208 -13.55 -0.74 -5.69
C CYS A 208 -14.31 -1.99 -5.22
N TYR A 209 -15.63 -1.92 -5.06
CA TYR A 209 -16.44 -3.04 -4.55
C TYR A 209 -16.64 -4.15 -5.58
N ASN A 210 -16.95 -3.80 -6.83
CA ASN A 210 -17.13 -4.75 -7.92
C ASN A 210 -16.91 -4.07 -9.27
N THR A 211 -15.67 -4.08 -9.73
CA THR A 211 -15.27 -3.42 -10.99
C THR A 211 -16.05 -3.95 -12.19
N ARG A 212 -16.22 -5.27 -12.31
CA ARG A 212 -16.87 -5.90 -13.47
C ARG A 212 -18.34 -5.52 -13.57
N ALA A 213 -19.09 -5.64 -12.47
CA ALA A 213 -20.50 -5.28 -12.46
C ALA A 213 -20.70 -3.78 -12.64
N THR A 214 -19.78 -2.96 -12.11
CA THR A 214 -19.80 -1.50 -12.32
C THR A 214 -19.66 -1.14 -13.80
N GLN A 215 -18.67 -1.72 -14.48
CA GLN A 215 -18.47 -1.52 -15.92
C GLN A 215 -19.71 -1.92 -16.72
N GLN A 216 -20.30 -3.08 -16.39
CA GLN A 216 -21.51 -3.57 -17.05
C GLN A 216 -22.68 -2.59 -16.87
N TYR A 217 -22.98 -2.17 -15.65
CA TYR A 217 -24.08 -1.24 -15.39
C TYR A 217 -23.91 0.11 -16.08
N VAL A 218 -22.68 0.64 -16.07
CA VAL A 218 -22.37 1.90 -16.77
C VAL A 218 -22.56 1.73 -18.28
N ALA A 219 -22.10 0.63 -18.86
CA ALA A 219 -22.29 0.33 -20.29
C ALA A 219 -23.77 0.17 -20.65
N GLU A 220 -24.55 -0.54 -19.83
CA GLU A 220 -25.99 -0.70 -20.03
C GLU A 220 -26.72 0.66 -20.04
N GLN A 221 -26.41 1.55 -19.09
CA GLN A 221 -27.02 2.88 -19.06
C GLN A 221 -26.59 3.75 -20.24
N MET A 222 -25.35 3.62 -20.72
CA MET A 222 -24.91 4.35 -21.91
C MET A 222 -25.67 3.92 -23.16
N ILE A 223 -25.88 2.61 -23.34
CA ILE A 223 -26.64 2.08 -24.47
C ILE A 223 -28.08 2.58 -24.41
N LEU A 224 -28.70 2.57 -23.22
CA LEU A 224 -30.05 3.10 -23.03
C LEU A 224 -30.14 4.59 -23.34
N ALA A 225 -29.21 5.40 -22.81
CA ALA A 225 -29.18 6.84 -23.06
C ALA A 225 -28.95 7.17 -24.55
N ALA A 226 -28.06 6.44 -25.22
CA ALA A 226 -27.85 6.56 -26.66
C ALA A 226 -29.12 6.19 -27.44
N GLY A 227 -29.93 5.27 -26.93
CA GLY A 227 -31.24 4.88 -27.47
C GLY A 227 -32.36 5.86 -27.30
N GLU A 228 -32.30 6.69 -26.25
CA GLU A 228 -33.28 7.73 -26.00
C GLU A 228 -32.95 9.01 -26.78
N GLU A 229 -31.67 9.36 -26.92
CA GLU A 229 -31.24 10.51 -27.73
C GLU A 229 -31.25 10.23 -29.24
N HIS A 230 -31.07 8.97 -29.65
CA HIS A 230 -30.98 8.58 -31.05
C HIS A 230 -31.71 7.27 -31.33
N ASP A 231 -32.40 7.21 -32.47
CA ASP A 231 -33.10 6.01 -32.95
C ASP A 231 -32.09 4.89 -33.28
N LEU A 232 -31.78 4.06 -32.27
CA LEU A 232 -30.85 2.92 -32.36
C LEU A 232 -31.24 1.88 -33.40
N SER A 233 -32.43 1.99 -34.01
CA SER A 233 -32.82 1.17 -35.16
C SER A 233 -31.91 1.38 -36.39
N GLN A 234 -31.11 2.45 -36.41
CA GLN A 234 -30.15 2.75 -37.48
C GLN A 234 -28.72 2.23 -37.21
N VAL A 235 -28.44 1.69 -36.02
CA VAL A 235 -27.13 1.08 -35.73
C VAL A 235 -27.08 -0.29 -36.41
N ALA A 236 -26.12 -0.47 -37.31
CA ALA A 236 -25.85 -1.75 -37.94
C ALA A 236 -25.17 -2.69 -36.92
N TRP A 237 -25.98 -3.46 -36.18
CA TRP A 237 -25.54 -4.36 -35.10
C TRP A 237 -24.69 -5.55 -35.57
N ASP A 238 -24.55 -5.70 -36.88
CA ASP A 238 -23.81 -6.74 -37.61
C ASP A 238 -22.34 -6.39 -37.86
N ASN A 239 -21.89 -5.16 -37.55
CA ASN A 239 -20.48 -4.77 -37.59
C ASN A 239 -19.97 -4.35 -36.20
N GLU A 240 -19.12 -5.19 -35.59
CA GLU A 240 -18.54 -4.94 -34.26
C GLU A 240 -17.80 -3.59 -34.17
N ASP A 241 -17.10 -3.17 -35.22
CA ASP A 241 -16.33 -1.91 -35.21
C ASP A 241 -17.26 -0.68 -35.25
N ASP A 242 -18.36 -0.74 -36.02
CA ASP A 242 -19.34 0.35 -36.08
C ASP A 242 -20.16 0.43 -34.78
N VAL A 243 -20.54 -0.72 -34.20
CA VAL A 243 -21.19 -0.77 -32.89
C VAL A 243 -20.26 -0.20 -31.81
N TYR A 244 -18.99 -0.62 -31.81
CA TYR A 244 -18.00 -0.12 -30.87
C TYR A 244 -17.81 1.40 -31.02
N HIS A 245 -17.63 1.91 -32.23
CA HIS A 245 -17.45 3.34 -32.48
C HIS A 245 -18.69 4.17 -32.18
N SER A 246 -19.89 3.68 -32.50
CA SER A 246 -21.13 4.40 -32.18
C SER A 246 -21.31 4.46 -30.66
N VAL A 247 -21.21 3.33 -29.94
CA VAL A 247 -21.37 3.31 -28.48
C VAL A 247 -20.28 4.12 -27.76
N THR A 248 -19.02 4.03 -28.19
CA THR A 248 -17.89 4.75 -27.54
C THR A 248 -17.85 6.25 -27.84
N ARG A 249 -18.26 6.70 -29.03
CA ARG A 249 -18.35 8.13 -29.38
C ARG A 249 -19.40 8.87 -28.54
N HIS A 250 -20.39 8.14 -28.03
CA HIS A 250 -21.47 8.68 -27.20
C HIS A 250 -21.24 8.50 -25.68
N ALA A 251 -20.18 7.78 -25.28
CA ALA A 251 -19.90 7.41 -23.89
C ALA A 251 -19.24 8.54 -23.05
N ASN A 252 -19.64 9.79 -23.27
CA ASN A 252 -18.80 10.96 -23.04
C ASN A 252 -18.74 11.50 -21.59
N GLN A 253 -19.16 10.72 -20.58
CA GLN A 253 -19.11 11.16 -19.19
C GLN A 253 -18.51 10.13 -18.21
N TYR A 254 -18.47 8.84 -18.57
CA TYR A 254 -18.00 7.82 -17.63
C TYR A 254 -16.69 7.11 -17.98
N PHE A 255 -16.14 7.30 -19.19
CA PHE A 255 -14.95 6.54 -19.62
C PHE A 255 -13.61 7.07 -19.09
N SER A 256 -13.53 8.35 -18.75
CA SER A 256 -12.28 8.91 -18.20
C SER A 256 -12.48 9.23 -16.73
N PHE A 257 -12.21 8.25 -15.87
CA PHE A 257 -12.12 8.46 -14.42
C PHE A 257 -11.21 9.64 -14.08
N GLY A 258 -10.13 9.84 -14.86
CA GLY A 258 -9.26 11.02 -14.77
C GLY A 258 -10.01 12.34 -15.03
N ALA A 259 -10.87 12.39 -16.06
CA ALA A 259 -11.70 13.56 -16.33
C ALA A 259 -12.74 13.80 -15.24
N MET A 260 -13.36 12.74 -14.68
CA MET A 260 -14.26 12.88 -13.52
C MET A 260 -13.56 13.49 -12.31
N CYS A 261 -12.30 13.09 -12.07
CA CYS A 261 -11.52 13.55 -10.94
C CYS A 261 -10.96 14.96 -11.10
N TRP A 262 -10.82 15.44 -12.35
CA TRP A 262 -10.23 16.75 -12.64
C TRP A 262 -11.00 17.91 -11.99
N ASN A 263 -12.34 17.83 -12.03
CA ASN A 263 -13.24 18.88 -11.54
C ASN A 263 -13.62 18.73 -10.05
N LEU A 264 -13.03 17.77 -9.33
CA LEU A 264 -13.24 17.63 -7.89
C LEU A 264 -12.47 18.70 -7.11
N ASP A 265 -13.04 19.14 -5.99
CA ASP A 265 -12.31 19.93 -5.00
C ASP A 265 -11.19 19.12 -4.33
N GLU A 266 -10.28 19.82 -3.65
CA GLU A 266 -9.10 19.21 -3.02
C GLU A 266 -9.46 18.24 -1.88
N THR A 267 -10.60 18.44 -1.20
CA THR A 267 -11.06 17.52 -0.15
C THR A 267 -11.43 16.18 -0.76
N ASN A 268 -12.20 16.21 -1.84
CA ASN A 268 -12.64 15.05 -2.59
C ASN A 268 -11.47 14.33 -3.28
N LYS A 269 -10.54 15.06 -3.89
CA LYS A 269 -9.31 14.47 -4.44
C LYS A 269 -8.48 13.76 -3.36
N ARG A 270 -8.35 14.36 -2.17
CA ARG A 270 -7.64 13.76 -1.04
C ARG A 270 -8.28 12.46 -0.58
N LEU A 271 -9.60 12.40 -0.50
CA LEU A 271 -10.33 11.18 -0.12
C LEU A 271 -10.12 10.05 -1.15
N ILE A 272 -10.23 10.36 -2.45
CA ILE A 272 -9.96 9.38 -3.53
C ILE A 272 -8.51 8.90 -3.45
N LYS A 273 -7.55 9.81 -3.28
CA LYS A 273 -6.14 9.46 -3.14
C LYS A 273 -5.90 8.54 -1.94
N GLN A 274 -6.49 8.85 -0.78
CA GLN A 274 -6.40 8.00 0.41
C GLN A 274 -6.99 6.60 0.17
N LEU A 275 -8.12 6.53 -0.55
CA LEU A 275 -8.72 5.25 -0.90
C LEU A 275 -7.78 4.43 -1.82
N LEU A 276 -7.28 5.04 -2.91
CA LEU A 276 -6.41 4.38 -3.89
C LEU A 276 -5.07 3.96 -3.30
N ASP A 277 -4.43 4.83 -2.51
CA ASP A 277 -3.14 4.56 -1.86
C ASP A 277 -3.20 3.36 -0.89
N ASN A 278 -4.39 3.02 -0.38
CA ASN A 278 -4.61 1.95 0.58
C ASN A 278 -5.43 0.78 0.02
N TYR A 279 -5.82 0.81 -1.26
CA TYR A 279 -6.59 -0.27 -1.88
C TYR A 279 -5.73 -1.54 -2.01
N GLN A 280 -6.24 -2.66 -1.49
CA GLN A 280 -5.60 -3.98 -1.53
C GLN A 280 -6.55 -5.04 -2.12
N GLY A 281 -7.55 -4.59 -2.89
CA GLY A 281 -8.72 -5.40 -3.23
C GLY A 281 -9.80 -5.30 -2.16
N TRP A 282 -11.06 -5.28 -2.59
CA TRP A 282 -12.24 -5.45 -1.75
C TRP A 282 -12.96 -6.71 -2.21
#